data_AF-A0A945DNP7-F1
#
_entry.id   AF-A0A945DNP7-F1
#
_cell.length_a   1.000
_cell.length_b   1.000
_cell.length_c   1.000
_cell.angle_alpha   90.00
_cell.angle_beta   90.00
_cell.angle_gamma   90.00
#
_symmetry.space_group_name_H-M   'P 1'
#
loop_
_entity.id
_entity.type
_entity.pdbx_description
1 polymer ?
#
loop_
_entity_poly.entity_id
_entity_poly.type
_entity_poly.pdbx_seq_one_letter_code
_entity_poly.pdbx_strand_id
1 'polypeptide(L)'
;GSVHQVLADTVVLAAFAVQNARLLLASRTDKFPDGLANEHGLVGRYLMTHLSTSIYGLFKEETSPHLGPTGGQLINQDNYANKQKENGAFGSWQWLIANALKPNDLLGIVNTRPDIYGAALHPFMARAARHMGNMVNIGEDVARFENRVSLSKTLDAYNMPLAHTVHNVGPEGDAMNMLAVKEGLEVFKAAGAVEAWQGPRFGMHLLGGTVMGSNPKNSVTDSYGRCHTLDNLYVVGPGVFPSSGAVNPTFTIHALALRTIEHLLKAG
;
A
#
# COMPACT_ATOMS: atom_id res chain seq x y z
N GLY A 1 19.14 9.62 -24.04
CA GLY A 1 19.92 8.43 -23.65
C GLY A 1 20.15 7.56 -24.86
N SER A 2 21.07 6.60 -24.78
CA SER A 2 21.29 5.57 -25.80
C SER A 2 20.27 4.43 -25.66
N VAL A 3 19.85 3.84 -26.77
CA VAL A 3 18.95 2.66 -26.78
C VAL A 3 19.81 1.39 -26.84
N HIS A 4 19.48 0.41 -25.99
CA HIS A 4 20.14 -0.89 -25.95
C HIS A 4 19.10 -2.00 -26.05
N GLN A 5 19.47 -3.09 -26.72
CA GLN A 5 18.67 -4.31 -26.79
C GLN A 5 19.37 -5.42 -26.02
N VAL A 6 18.64 -6.06 -25.12
CA VAL A 6 19.10 -7.22 -24.35
C VAL A 6 18.19 -8.39 -24.69
N LEU A 7 18.78 -9.49 -25.16
CA LEU A 7 18.06 -10.73 -25.46
C LEU A 7 18.18 -11.67 -24.27
N ALA A 8 17.09 -12.34 -23.92
CA ALA A 8 17.03 -13.31 -22.85
C ALA A 8 15.95 -14.36 -23.17
N ASP A 9 16.15 -15.59 -22.71
CA ASP A 9 15.18 -16.67 -22.87
C ASP A 9 13.92 -16.41 -22.02
N THR A 10 14.09 -15.80 -20.84
CA THR A 10 13.01 -15.43 -19.91
C THR A 10 13.20 -14.00 -19.41
N VAL A 11 12.09 -13.27 -19.29
CA VAL A 11 12.05 -11.89 -18.76
C VAL A 11 11.18 -11.84 -17.50
N VAL A 12 11.72 -11.26 -16.42
CA VAL A 12 11.00 -11.08 -15.15
C VAL A 12 10.87 -9.59 -14.83
N LEU A 13 9.64 -9.10 -14.73
CA LEU A 13 9.33 -7.74 -14.31
C LEU A 13 9.19 -7.67 -12.78
N ALA A 14 10.16 -7.01 -12.13
CA ALA A 14 10.21 -6.82 -10.68
C ALA A 14 10.31 -5.33 -10.29
N ALA A 15 9.65 -4.45 -11.04
CA ALA A 15 9.73 -2.99 -10.89
C ALA A 15 8.70 -2.40 -9.91
N PHE A 16 8.07 -3.23 -9.06
CA PHE A 16 6.96 -2.86 -8.17
C PHE A 16 5.63 -2.61 -8.92
N ALA A 17 4.51 -2.54 -8.18
CA ALA A 17 3.15 -2.60 -8.73
C ALA A 17 2.89 -1.62 -9.90
N VAL A 18 3.17 -0.33 -9.69
CA VAL A 18 2.89 0.72 -10.69
C VAL A 18 3.79 0.60 -11.91
N GLN A 19 5.09 0.38 -11.73
CA GLN A 19 6.01 0.37 -12.87
C GLN A 19 5.88 -0.92 -13.68
N ASN A 20 5.57 -2.07 -13.07
CA ASN A 20 5.25 -3.29 -13.83
C ASN A 20 4.08 -3.04 -14.78
N ALA A 21 2.97 -2.49 -14.29
CA ALA A 21 1.82 -2.15 -15.12
C ALA A 21 2.17 -1.10 -16.20
N ARG A 22 2.89 -0.03 -15.83
CA ARG A 22 3.33 1.02 -16.78
C ARG A 22 4.20 0.45 -17.89
N LEU A 23 5.18 -0.39 -17.56
CA LEU A 23 6.09 -1.01 -18.52
C LEU A 23 5.34 -1.91 -19.50
N LEU A 24 4.41 -2.74 -19.02
CA LEU A 24 3.58 -3.59 -19.87
C LEU A 24 2.70 -2.76 -20.82
N LEU A 25 2.01 -1.74 -20.30
CA LEU A 25 1.18 -0.83 -21.10
C LEU A 25 1.97 -0.04 -22.15
N ALA A 26 3.21 0.34 -21.83
CA ALA A 26 4.10 1.06 -22.73
C ALA A 26 4.74 0.15 -23.80
N SER A 27 4.76 -1.16 -23.57
CA SER A 27 5.36 -2.15 -24.47
C SER A 27 4.39 -2.55 -25.58
N ARG A 28 4.16 -1.64 -26.52
CA ARG A 28 3.21 -1.84 -27.64
C ARG A 28 3.92 -2.39 -28.87
N THR A 29 3.24 -3.28 -29.57
CA THR A 29 3.66 -3.81 -30.88
C THR A 29 2.44 -4.03 -31.77
N ASP A 30 2.64 -4.39 -33.04
CA ASP A 30 1.53 -4.72 -33.95
C ASP A 30 0.67 -5.89 -33.44
N LYS A 31 1.27 -6.82 -32.68
CA LYS A 31 0.55 -7.95 -32.04
C LYS A 31 -0.12 -7.57 -30.72
N PHE A 32 0.41 -6.55 -30.04
CA PHE A 32 -0.02 -6.10 -28.72
C PHE A 32 -0.25 -4.58 -28.73
N PRO A 33 -1.27 -4.09 -29.46
CA PRO A 33 -1.47 -2.65 -29.67
C PRO A 33 -1.79 -1.91 -28.36
N ASP A 34 -2.38 -2.60 -27.38
CA ASP A 34 -2.77 -2.06 -26.07
C ASP A 34 -1.76 -2.37 -24.96
N GLY A 35 -0.57 -2.88 -25.30
CA GLY A 35 0.49 -3.28 -24.38
C GLY A 35 0.61 -4.80 -24.21
N LEU A 36 1.79 -5.26 -23.81
CA LEU A 36 2.07 -6.69 -23.57
C LEU A 36 1.20 -7.25 -22.44
N ALA A 37 0.75 -8.50 -22.58
CA ALA A 37 -0.07 -9.22 -21.61
C ALA A 37 -1.39 -8.52 -21.24
N ASN A 38 -1.92 -7.70 -22.15
CA ASN A 38 -3.10 -6.86 -21.92
C ASN A 38 -4.28 -7.18 -22.85
N GLU A 39 -4.39 -8.42 -23.33
CA GLU A 39 -5.36 -8.84 -24.35
C GLU A 39 -6.81 -8.72 -23.86
N HIS A 40 -6.99 -8.75 -22.54
CA HIS A 40 -8.27 -8.58 -21.85
C HIS A 40 -8.42 -7.21 -21.17
N GLY A 41 -7.49 -6.26 -21.40
CA GLY A 41 -7.56 -4.91 -20.84
C GLY A 41 -7.38 -4.83 -19.33
N LEU A 42 -6.70 -5.82 -18.74
CA LEU A 42 -6.54 -5.99 -17.29
C LEU A 42 -5.25 -5.39 -16.72
N VAL A 43 -4.24 -5.13 -17.55
CA VAL A 43 -3.01 -4.50 -17.07
C VAL A 43 -3.33 -3.10 -16.57
N GLY A 44 -2.84 -2.81 -15.38
CA GLY A 44 -3.10 -1.60 -14.62
C GLY A 44 -4.34 -1.68 -13.74
N ARG A 45 -5.27 -2.62 -13.92
CA ARG A 45 -6.56 -2.68 -13.18
C ARG A 45 -6.41 -3.25 -11.76
N TYR A 46 -7.44 -3.02 -10.94
CA TYR A 46 -7.49 -3.48 -9.54
C TYR A 46 -6.33 -2.93 -8.71
N LEU A 47 -5.91 -1.69 -9.00
CA LEU A 47 -4.94 -1.00 -8.16
C LEU A 47 -5.56 -0.82 -6.77
N MET A 48 -4.83 -1.25 -5.75
CA MET A 48 -5.24 -1.12 -4.36
C MET A 48 -4.17 -0.34 -3.58
N THR A 49 -4.60 0.26 -2.47
CA THR A 49 -3.67 0.72 -1.45
C THR A 49 -4.19 0.45 -0.04
N HIS A 50 -3.31 0.06 0.88
CA HIS A 50 -3.71 0.01 2.28
C HIS A 50 -4.13 1.41 2.75
N LEU A 51 -5.38 1.54 3.20
CA LEU A 51 -5.96 2.77 3.72
C LEU A 51 -5.53 2.93 5.18
N SER A 52 -4.79 3.99 5.47
CA SER A 52 -4.14 4.19 6.77
C SER A 52 -4.45 5.56 7.35
N THR A 53 -4.60 5.58 8.67
CA THR A 53 -4.77 6.75 9.52
C THR A 53 -4.00 6.53 10.82
N SER A 54 -3.19 7.49 11.20
CA SER A 54 -2.51 7.45 12.50
C SER A 54 -3.42 8.00 13.59
N ILE A 55 -3.39 7.40 14.78
CA ILE A 55 -3.89 8.00 16.02
C ILE A 55 -2.69 8.40 16.85
N TYR A 56 -2.76 9.61 17.39
CA TYR A 56 -1.77 10.16 18.30
C TYR A 56 -2.42 10.48 19.64
N GLY A 57 -1.61 10.49 20.69
CA GLY A 57 -2.04 11.06 21.95
C GLY A 57 -0.88 11.53 22.80
N LEU A 58 -1.18 12.44 23.71
CA LEU A 58 -0.25 12.93 24.72
C LEU A 58 -0.59 12.32 26.06
N PHE A 59 0.41 11.78 26.73
CA PHE A 59 0.27 11.22 28.08
C PHE A 59 0.80 12.21 29.12
N LYS A 60 0.45 11.96 30.38
CA LYS A 60 1.04 12.69 31.51
C LYS A 60 2.43 12.13 31.84
N GLU A 61 2.55 10.80 31.83
CA GLU A 61 3.80 10.10 32.04
C GLU A 61 4.67 10.16 30.78
N GLU A 62 5.98 10.04 30.96
CA GLU A 62 6.93 10.00 29.85
C GLU A 62 6.82 8.66 29.12
N THR A 63 6.60 8.71 27.81
CA THR A 63 6.47 7.53 26.95
C THR A 63 7.77 7.20 26.23
N SER A 64 8.78 8.08 26.30
CA SER A 64 10.07 7.94 25.60
C SER A 64 9.89 7.56 24.12
N PRO A 65 9.12 8.33 23.33
CA PRO A 65 8.61 7.88 22.03
C PRO A 65 9.69 7.61 20.98
N HIS A 66 10.91 8.07 21.21
CA HIS A 66 12.04 7.88 20.29
C HIS A 66 12.70 6.50 20.37
N LEU A 67 12.42 5.74 21.44
CA LEU A 67 12.95 4.40 21.67
C LEU A 67 12.13 3.35 20.93
N GLY A 68 12.81 2.29 20.48
CA GLY A 68 12.21 1.15 19.82
C GLY A 68 12.27 1.17 18.28
N PRO A 69 11.68 0.15 17.63
CA PRO A 69 11.53 0.06 16.18
C PRO A 69 10.49 1.04 15.62
N THR A 70 10.66 1.44 14.37
CA THR A 70 9.72 2.31 13.64
C THR A 70 8.53 1.57 13.03
N GLY A 71 8.57 0.23 12.95
CA GLY A 71 7.52 -0.61 12.35
C GLY A 71 6.46 -1.12 13.33
N GLY A 72 6.26 -0.41 14.44
CA GLY A 72 5.42 -0.82 15.56
C GLY A 72 6.17 -1.71 16.55
N GLN A 73 5.93 -1.46 17.84
CA GLN A 73 6.41 -2.30 18.94
C GLN A 73 5.40 -3.38 19.31
N LEU A 74 4.12 -3.12 19.06
CA LEU A 74 3.03 -4.06 19.29
C LEU A 74 2.14 -4.11 18.04
N ILE A 75 1.49 -5.26 17.86
CA ILE A 75 0.55 -5.51 16.76
C ILE A 75 -0.76 -5.97 17.37
N ASN A 76 -1.88 -5.43 16.87
CA ASN A 76 -3.23 -5.93 17.16
C ASN A 76 -3.94 -6.30 15.85
N GLN A 77 -4.53 -7.49 15.81
CA GLN A 77 -5.23 -8.05 14.64
C GLN A 77 -6.64 -8.52 14.99
N ASP A 78 -7.25 -7.99 16.06
CA ASP A 78 -8.58 -8.44 16.52
C ASP A 78 -9.65 -8.21 15.44
N ASN A 79 -9.42 -7.20 14.58
CA ASN A 79 -10.29 -6.85 13.46
C ASN A 79 -9.88 -7.50 12.13
N TYR A 80 -9.01 -8.51 12.13
CA TYR A 80 -8.54 -9.14 10.90
C TYR A 80 -9.57 -10.10 10.29
N ALA A 81 -10.23 -10.91 11.13
CA ALA A 81 -11.14 -11.96 10.67
C ALA A 81 -12.54 -11.45 10.30
N ASN A 82 -13.07 -10.50 11.07
CA ASN A 82 -14.43 -9.98 10.86
C ASN A 82 -14.42 -8.78 9.90
N LYS A 83 -14.63 -9.06 8.61
CA LYS A 83 -14.60 -8.05 7.54
C LYS A 83 -15.89 -7.23 7.37
N GLN A 84 -16.96 -7.55 8.10
CA GLN A 84 -18.27 -6.88 8.00
C GLN A 84 -18.74 -6.48 9.39
N LYS A 85 -17.90 -5.72 10.11
CA LYS A 85 -18.14 -5.34 11.51
C LYS A 85 -19.42 -4.51 11.68
N GLU A 86 -19.73 -3.64 10.72
CA GLU A 86 -20.96 -2.86 10.67
C GLU A 86 -21.53 -2.80 9.25
N ASN A 87 -22.84 -2.57 9.13
CA ASN A 87 -23.51 -2.48 7.85
C ASN A 87 -22.94 -1.33 7.00
N GLY A 88 -22.55 -1.65 5.76
CA GLY A 88 -21.92 -0.68 4.86
C GLY A 88 -20.41 -0.54 5.00
N ALA A 89 -19.77 -1.16 6.00
CA ALA A 89 -18.31 -1.26 6.08
C ALA A 89 -17.84 -2.64 5.58
N PHE A 90 -16.74 -2.66 4.82
CA PHE A 90 -16.11 -3.90 4.40
C PHE A 90 -14.59 -3.78 4.46
N GLY A 91 -13.95 -4.81 5.01
CA GLY A 91 -12.50 -4.93 5.11
C GLY A 91 -12.04 -5.17 6.53
N SER A 92 -10.76 -5.45 6.66
CA SER A 92 -10.06 -5.69 7.91
C SER A 92 -9.05 -4.58 8.20
N TRP A 93 -8.59 -4.46 9.45
CA TRP A 93 -7.40 -3.67 9.76
C TRP A 93 -6.56 -4.36 10.83
N GLN A 94 -5.26 -4.04 10.83
CA GLN A 94 -4.41 -4.23 12.00
C GLN A 94 -3.97 -2.88 12.56
N TRP A 95 -3.54 -2.86 13.81
CA TRP A 95 -2.80 -1.76 14.40
C TRP A 95 -1.32 -2.07 14.50
N LEU A 96 -0.48 -1.15 14.05
CA LEU A 96 0.92 -1.05 14.45
C LEU A 96 1.04 0.03 15.52
N ILE A 97 1.41 -0.37 16.73
CA ILE A 97 1.32 0.47 17.94
C ILE A 97 2.72 0.83 18.43
N ALA A 98 2.86 2.06 18.91
CA ALA A 98 4.10 2.63 19.46
C ALA A 98 5.26 2.60 18.47
N ASN A 99 5.05 3.12 17.26
CA ASN A 99 6.14 3.34 16.31
C ASN A 99 7.12 4.35 16.91
N ALA A 100 8.41 4.05 16.91
CA ALA A 100 9.41 4.98 17.42
C ALA A 100 9.42 6.28 16.59
N LEU A 101 9.22 7.42 17.25
CA LEU A 101 9.22 8.76 16.67
C LEU A 101 10.62 9.36 16.70
N LYS A 102 11.23 9.58 15.54
CA LYS A 102 12.48 10.32 15.43
C LYS A 102 12.19 11.83 15.55
N PRO A 103 13.15 12.65 16.03
CA PRO A 103 12.92 14.08 16.25
C PRO A 103 12.34 14.83 15.03
N ASN A 104 12.73 14.40 13.83
CA ASN A 104 12.28 14.88 12.54
C ASN A 104 10.85 14.46 12.18
N ASP A 105 10.35 13.33 12.71
CA ASP A 105 8.96 12.89 12.48
C ASP A 105 7.95 13.84 13.14
N LEU A 106 8.31 14.39 14.30
CA LEU A 106 7.46 15.35 15.02
C LEU A 106 7.18 16.61 14.21
N LEU A 107 8.11 17.04 13.34
CA LEU A 107 7.89 18.17 12.43
C LEU A 107 6.77 17.89 11.41
N GLY A 108 6.60 16.64 11.01
CA GLY A 108 5.48 16.22 10.17
C GLY A 108 4.19 16.08 10.98
N ILE A 109 4.26 15.38 12.12
CA ILE A 109 3.10 15.05 12.97
C ILE A 109 2.45 16.31 13.53
N VAL A 110 3.21 17.35 13.89
CA VAL A 110 2.62 18.57 14.44
C VAL A 110 1.71 19.31 13.44
N ASN A 111 1.88 19.12 12.13
CA ASN A 111 0.97 19.68 11.13
C ASN A 111 -0.44 19.05 11.19
N THR A 112 -0.62 17.97 11.95
CA THR A 112 -1.94 17.38 12.27
C THR A 112 -2.68 18.14 13.38
N ARG A 113 -2.04 19.14 14.00
CA ARG A 113 -2.61 20.06 15.00
C ARG A 113 -2.57 21.50 14.49
N PRO A 114 -3.38 21.85 13.47
CA PRO A 114 -3.39 23.21 12.91
C PRO A 114 -3.84 24.28 13.91
N ASP A 115 -4.45 23.87 15.01
CA ASP A 115 -4.81 24.73 16.15
C ASP A 115 -3.60 25.17 17.00
N ILE A 116 -2.45 24.49 16.88
CA ILE A 116 -1.23 24.79 17.62
C ILE A 116 -0.22 25.52 16.72
N TYR A 117 -0.03 26.82 16.96
CA TYR A 117 0.90 27.65 16.20
C TYR A 117 1.52 28.76 17.07
N GLY A 118 2.53 29.45 16.54
CA GLY A 118 3.20 30.56 17.23
C GLY A 118 3.82 30.15 18.57
N ALA A 119 3.59 30.94 19.61
CA ALA A 119 4.18 30.72 20.94
C ALA A 119 3.73 29.39 21.60
N ALA A 120 2.57 28.84 21.22
CA ALA A 120 2.06 27.58 21.76
C ALA A 120 2.77 26.34 21.19
N LEU A 121 3.42 26.48 20.03
CA LEU A 121 4.05 25.37 19.32
C LEU A 121 5.24 24.79 20.09
N HIS A 122 6.11 25.64 20.63
CA HIS A 122 7.34 25.18 21.29
C HIS A 122 7.06 24.34 22.56
N PRO A 123 6.19 24.77 23.50
CA PRO A 123 5.80 23.94 24.63
C PRO A 123 5.16 22.61 24.23
N PHE A 124 4.31 22.61 23.20
CA PHE A 124 3.72 21.39 22.66
C PHE A 124 4.79 20.43 22.15
N MET A 125 5.72 20.92 21.32
CA MET A 125 6.81 20.10 20.76
C MET A 125 7.71 19.52 21.84
N ALA A 126 8.07 20.31 22.86
CA ALA A 126 8.88 19.86 23.98
C ALA A 126 8.19 18.74 24.77
N ARG A 127 6.87 18.82 24.94
CA ARG A 127 6.07 17.78 25.57
C ARG A 127 5.93 16.55 24.67
N ALA A 128 5.57 16.73 23.41
CA ALA A 128 5.40 15.67 22.43
C ALA A 128 6.65 14.80 22.27
N ALA A 129 7.84 15.41 22.30
CA ALA A 129 9.12 14.71 22.21
C ALA A 129 9.36 13.66 23.31
N ARG A 130 8.64 13.76 24.43
CA ARG A 130 8.81 12.88 25.60
C ARG A 130 7.55 12.08 25.95
N HIS A 131 6.37 12.61 25.64
CA HIS A 131 5.10 12.11 26.17
C HIS A 131 4.11 11.64 25.11
N MET A 132 4.47 11.69 23.82
CA MET A 132 3.57 11.26 22.75
C MET A 132 3.50 9.73 22.64
N GLY A 133 2.32 9.18 22.37
CA GLY A 133 2.15 7.84 21.84
C GLY A 133 1.54 7.92 20.44
N ASN A 134 1.72 6.87 19.65
CA ASN A 134 1.09 6.75 18.34
C ASN A 134 0.72 5.31 18.03
N MET A 135 -0.23 5.14 17.12
CA MET A 135 -0.43 3.91 16.36
C MET A 135 -0.98 4.23 14.99
N VAL A 136 -0.83 3.31 14.04
CA VAL A 136 -1.33 3.46 12.67
C VAL A 136 -2.08 2.20 12.27
N ASN A 137 -3.23 2.35 11.62
CA ASN A 137 -3.93 1.20 11.07
C ASN A 137 -3.40 0.87 9.66
N ILE A 138 -3.41 -0.41 9.32
CA ILE A 138 -3.26 -0.88 7.95
C ILE A 138 -4.62 -1.45 7.56
N GLY A 139 -5.42 -0.65 6.85
CA GLY A 139 -6.77 -1.02 6.43
C GLY A 139 -6.79 -1.68 5.06
N GLU A 140 -7.58 -2.73 4.94
CA GLU A 140 -7.85 -3.43 3.68
C GLU A 140 -8.54 -2.54 2.67
N ASP A 141 -8.19 -2.72 1.41
CA ASP A 141 -8.78 -2.04 0.26
C ASP A 141 -9.28 -3.05 -0.77
N VAL A 142 -10.46 -2.77 -1.31
CA VAL A 142 -11.17 -3.67 -2.21
C VAL A 142 -10.57 -3.56 -3.62
N ALA A 143 -10.36 -4.72 -4.26
CA ALA A 143 -9.92 -4.81 -5.64
C ALA A 143 -11.01 -4.31 -6.61
N ARG A 144 -11.05 -3.00 -6.84
CA ARG A 144 -12.01 -2.31 -7.70
C ARG A 144 -11.49 -2.22 -9.14
N PHE A 145 -12.31 -2.59 -10.11
CA PHE A 145 -11.91 -2.63 -11.53
C PHE A 145 -11.56 -1.23 -12.08
N GLU A 146 -12.17 -0.20 -11.53
CA GLU A 146 -12.04 1.19 -11.94
C GLU A 146 -10.70 1.77 -11.49
N ASN A 147 -10.20 1.29 -10.35
CA ASN A 147 -8.89 1.67 -9.82
C ASN A 147 -7.81 1.14 -10.73
N ARG A 148 -6.97 2.04 -11.25
CA ARG A 148 -6.03 1.67 -12.30
C ARG A 148 -4.80 2.53 -12.43
N VAL A 149 -3.76 1.91 -12.99
CA VAL A 149 -2.63 2.58 -13.65
C VAL A 149 -2.92 2.69 -15.15
N SER A 150 -2.66 3.86 -15.72
CA SER A 150 -2.70 4.13 -17.16
C SER A 150 -1.47 4.93 -17.59
N LEU A 151 -1.20 5.03 -18.90
CA LEU A 151 -0.16 5.91 -19.41
C LEU A 151 -0.67 7.37 -19.46
N SER A 152 0.12 8.29 -18.93
CA SER A 152 -0.11 9.73 -19.03
C SER A 152 0.22 10.24 -20.44
N LYS A 153 -0.34 11.40 -20.80
CA LYS A 153 0.12 12.18 -21.96
C LYS A 153 1.46 12.89 -21.70
N THR A 154 1.78 13.11 -20.43
CA THR A 154 3.06 13.69 -20.01
C THR A 154 4.16 12.64 -20.09
N LEU A 155 5.27 12.99 -20.73
CA LEU A 155 6.44 12.13 -20.85
C LEU A 155 7.51 12.53 -19.83
N ASP A 156 8.35 11.57 -19.44
CA ASP A 156 9.58 11.85 -18.70
C ASP A 156 10.72 12.33 -19.62
N ALA A 157 11.89 12.61 -19.03
CA ALA A 157 13.08 13.06 -19.74
C ALA A 157 13.63 12.07 -20.79
N TYR A 158 13.11 10.84 -20.82
CA TYR A 158 13.48 9.79 -21.77
C TYR A 158 12.36 9.50 -22.79
N ASN A 159 11.38 10.40 -22.91
CA ASN A 159 10.19 10.26 -23.76
C ASN A 159 9.30 9.05 -23.39
N MET A 160 9.40 8.54 -22.17
CA MET A 160 8.51 7.47 -21.71
C MET A 160 7.28 8.08 -21.03
N PRO A 161 6.05 7.65 -21.37
CA PRO A 161 4.83 8.15 -20.74
C PRO A 161 4.88 7.95 -19.23
N LEU A 162 4.60 8.97 -18.43
CA LEU A 162 4.51 8.84 -16.98
C LEU A 162 3.35 7.93 -16.58
N ALA A 163 3.42 7.33 -15.39
CA ALA A 163 2.26 6.65 -14.82
C ALA A 163 1.19 7.67 -14.43
N HIS A 164 -0.06 7.37 -14.76
CA HIS A 164 -1.24 8.09 -14.27
C HIS A 164 -2.11 7.10 -13.49
N THR A 165 -2.35 7.38 -12.22
CA THR A 165 -3.10 6.49 -11.32
C THR A 165 -4.45 7.10 -10.96
N VAL A 166 -5.50 6.29 -11.04
CA VAL A 166 -6.83 6.61 -10.51
C VAL A 166 -7.13 5.59 -9.42
N HIS A 167 -7.49 6.07 -8.24
CA HIS A 167 -7.79 5.21 -7.10
C HIS A 167 -8.91 5.81 -6.25
N ASN A 168 -9.82 4.95 -5.82
CA ASN A 168 -10.92 5.24 -4.91
C ASN A 168 -11.15 4.00 -4.02
N VAL A 169 -11.14 4.20 -2.71
CA VAL A 169 -11.38 3.15 -1.69
C VAL A 169 -12.86 2.74 -1.58
N GLY A 170 -13.76 3.58 -2.10
CA GLY A 170 -15.20 3.37 -2.01
C GLY A 170 -15.78 3.65 -0.63
N PRO A 171 -17.11 3.74 -0.53
CA PRO A 171 -17.81 4.03 0.72
C PRO A 171 -17.56 2.96 1.80
N GLU A 172 -17.32 1.71 1.42
CA GLU A 172 -17.10 0.61 2.35
C GLU A 172 -15.73 0.65 3.03
N GLY A 173 -14.68 1.06 2.28
CA GLY A 173 -13.35 1.30 2.84
C GLY A 173 -13.33 2.57 3.69
N ASP A 174 -14.05 3.61 3.27
CA ASP A 174 -14.26 4.83 4.07
C ASP A 174 -14.92 4.52 5.41
N ALA A 175 -16.01 3.74 5.40
CA ALA A 175 -16.71 3.30 6.59
C ALA A 175 -15.80 2.46 7.50
N MET A 176 -15.06 1.50 6.95
CA MET A 176 -14.08 0.71 7.71
C MET A 176 -13.01 1.59 8.38
N ASN A 177 -12.47 2.59 7.68
CA ASN A 177 -11.47 3.49 8.26
C ASN A 177 -12.06 4.35 9.37
N MET A 178 -13.32 4.79 9.28
CA MET A 178 -13.98 5.51 10.37
C MET A 178 -14.14 4.64 11.62
N LEU A 179 -14.43 3.34 11.46
CA LEU A 179 -14.47 2.39 12.59
C LEU A 179 -13.11 2.23 13.24
N ALA A 180 -12.04 2.08 12.44
CA ALA A 180 -10.68 2.02 12.95
C ALA A 180 -10.32 3.31 13.69
N VAL A 181 -10.59 4.49 13.13
CA VAL A 181 -10.32 5.77 13.80
C VAL A 181 -11.05 5.90 15.13
N LYS A 182 -12.35 5.54 15.18
CA LYS A 182 -13.14 5.56 16.40
C LYS A 182 -12.54 4.64 17.47
N GLU A 183 -12.29 3.38 17.12
CA GLU A 183 -11.66 2.40 18.00
C GLU A 183 -10.32 2.93 18.50
N GLY A 184 -9.53 3.54 17.63
CA GLY A 184 -8.20 4.00 18.00
C GLY A 184 -8.20 5.17 18.98
N LEU A 185 -9.14 6.11 18.83
CA LEU A 185 -9.36 7.19 19.80
C LEU A 185 -9.84 6.63 21.15
N GLU A 186 -10.72 5.62 21.15
CA GLU A 186 -11.18 4.93 22.36
C GLU A 186 -10.03 4.22 23.08
N VAL A 187 -9.13 3.55 22.34
CA VAL A 187 -7.92 2.92 22.87
C VAL A 187 -7.01 3.93 23.56
N PHE A 188 -6.73 5.08 22.92
CA PHE A 188 -5.88 6.11 23.53
C PHE A 188 -6.50 6.73 24.78
N LYS A 189 -7.81 6.97 24.76
CA LYS A 189 -8.55 7.44 25.94
C LYS A 189 -8.47 6.43 27.08
N ALA A 190 -8.68 5.14 26.79
CA ALA A 190 -8.59 4.07 27.78
C ALA A 190 -7.16 3.90 28.33
N ALA A 191 -6.14 4.14 27.51
CA ALA A 191 -4.74 4.13 27.92
C ALA A 191 -4.33 5.34 28.78
N GLY A 192 -5.22 6.32 28.99
CA GLY A 192 -4.96 7.49 29.83
C GLY A 192 -4.30 8.66 29.11
N ALA A 193 -4.39 8.73 27.78
CA ALA A 193 -3.99 9.92 27.04
C ALA A 193 -4.85 11.13 27.48
N VAL A 194 -4.20 12.26 27.77
CA VAL A 194 -4.90 13.51 28.14
C VAL A 194 -5.44 14.24 26.91
N GLU A 195 -4.84 13.98 25.76
CA GLU A 195 -5.27 14.43 24.43
C GLU A 195 -5.11 13.25 23.49
N ALA A 196 -6.10 13.02 22.62
CA ALA A 196 -6.06 12.02 21.56
C ALA A 196 -6.66 12.63 20.30
N TRP A 197 -6.00 12.42 19.16
CA TRP A 197 -6.46 12.95 17.88
C TRP A 197 -6.03 12.05 16.72
N GLN A 198 -6.73 12.17 15.60
CA GLN A 198 -6.39 11.49 14.36
C GLN A 198 -5.43 12.34 13.51
N GLY A 199 -4.52 11.66 12.80
CA GLY A 199 -3.79 12.23 11.68
C GLY A 199 -4.61 12.26 10.40
N PRO A 200 -4.03 12.75 9.29
CA PRO A 200 -4.63 12.65 7.99
C PRO A 200 -4.70 11.18 7.56
N ARG A 201 -5.66 10.91 6.68
CA ARG A 201 -5.77 9.64 5.98
C ARG A 201 -4.80 9.61 4.80
N PHE A 202 -4.12 8.49 4.57
CA PHE A 202 -3.17 8.30 3.48
C PHE A 202 -3.16 6.85 2.98
N GLY A 203 -2.60 6.63 1.78
CA GLY A 203 -2.30 5.30 1.25
C GLY A 203 -0.87 4.89 1.58
N MET A 204 -0.63 3.63 1.94
CA MET A 204 0.69 3.18 2.40
C MET A 204 1.40 2.23 1.43
N HIS A 205 0.74 1.15 1.03
CA HIS A 205 1.31 0.13 0.12
C HIS A 205 0.55 0.13 -1.20
N LEU A 206 1.23 0.11 -2.35
CA LEU A 206 0.58 -0.03 -3.66
C LEU A 206 0.60 -1.49 -4.11
N LEU A 207 -0.59 -2.02 -4.41
CA LEU A 207 -0.83 -3.44 -4.70
C LEU A 207 -1.72 -3.57 -5.94
N GLY A 208 -1.75 -4.75 -6.56
CA GLY A 208 -2.55 -4.97 -7.76
C GLY A 208 -2.00 -4.24 -9.00
N GLY A 209 -2.79 -4.16 -10.07
CA GLY A 209 -2.33 -3.65 -11.37
C GLY A 209 -1.82 -4.73 -12.33
N THR A 210 -1.46 -5.92 -11.85
CA THR A 210 -1.12 -7.09 -12.69
C THR A 210 -1.59 -8.38 -12.02
N VAL A 211 -2.82 -8.37 -11.48
CA VAL A 211 -3.33 -9.38 -10.55
C VAL A 211 -3.22 -10.81 -11.09
N MET A 212 -2.85 -11.75 -10.22
CA MET A 212 -2.81 -13.17 -10.53
C MET A 212 -4.19 -13.83 -10.45
N GLY A 213 -4.39 -14.89 -11.20
CA GLY A 213 -5.61 -15.70 -11.19
C GLY A 213 -5.51 -16.91 -12.11
N SER A 214 -6.54 -17.76 -12.09
CA SER A 214 -6.56 -19.00 -12.89
C SER A 214 -7.18 -18.82 -14.28
N ASN A 215 -7.69 -17.63 -14.60
CA ASN A 215 -8.39 -17.38 -15.86
C ASN A 215 -7.83 -16.10 -16.53
N PRO A 216 -7.34 -16.18 -17.78
CA PRO A 216 -6.82 -15.01 -18.49
C PRO A 216 -7.86 -13.89 -18.66
N LYS A 217 -9.16 -14.22 -18.67
CA LYS A 217 -10.23 -13.22 -18.82
C LYS A 217 -10.42 -12.33 -17.60
N ASN A 218 -9.83 -12.68 -16.44
CA ASN A 218 -9.95 -11.90 -15.21
C ASN A 218 -8.63 -11.72 -14.43
N SER A 219 -7.50 -12.13 -14.99
CA SER A 219 -6.17 -11.93 -14.40
C SER A 219 -5.10 -11.72 -15.46
N VAL A 220 -4.01 -11.04 -15.10
CA VAL A 220 -2.87 -10.79 -15.98
C VAL A 220 -1.88 -11.95 -15.93
N THR A 221 -1.71 -12.53 -14.75
CA THR A 221 -0.75 -13.61 -14.49
C THR A 221 -1.42 -14.85 -13.94
N ASP A 222 -0.80 -16.01 -14.12
CA ASP A 222 -1.13 -17.23 -13.39
C ASP A 222 -0.59 -17.19 -11.94
N SER A 223 -0.80 -18.26 -11.19
CA SER A 223 -0.35 -18.34 -9.79
C SER A 223 1.18 -18.32 -9.64
N TYR A 224 1.96 -18.54 -10.68
CA TYR A 224 3.42 -18.43 -10.64
C TYR A 224 3.92 -17.06 -11.10
N GLY A 225 3.00 -16.12 -11.39
CA GLY A 225 3.34 -14.80 -11.89
C GLY A 225 3.66 -14.79 -13.39
N ARG A 226 3.45 -15.90 -14.12
CA ARG A 226 3.63 -15.93 -15.58
C ARG A 226 2.46 -15.22 -16.26
N CYS A 227 2.73 -14.35 -17.22
CA CYS A 227 1.68 -13.75 -18.04
C CYS A 227 0.97 -14.82 -18.87
N HIS A 228 -0.36 -14.84 -18.89
CA HIS A 228 -1.12 -15.91 -19.56
C HIS A 228 -0.83 -16.04 -21.06
N THR A 229 -0.51 -14.92 -21.71
CA THR A 229 -0.34 -14.86 -23.17
C THR A 229 1.11 -15.08 -23.62
N LEU A 230 2.08 -15.10 -22.71
CA LEU A 230 3.50 -15.13 -23.03
C LEU A 230 4.23 -16.12 -22.12
N ASP A 231 4.71 -17.21 -22.72
CA ASP A 231 5.31 -18.33 -21.98
C ASP A 231 6.59 -17.95 -21.22
N ASN A 232 7.27 -16.88 -21.63
CA ASN A 232 8.56 -16.47 -21.08
C ASN A 232 8.56 -15.09 -20.40
N LEU A 233 7.38 -14.53 -20.09
CA LEU A 233 7.24 -13.26 -19.38
C LEU A 233 6.59 -13.47 -18.01
N TYR A 234 7.27 -13.00 -16.97
CA TYR A 234 6.83 -13.12 -15.58
C TYR A 234 6.75 -11.75 -14.91
N VAL A 235 5.85 -11.62 -13.93
CA VAL A 235 5.70 -10.45 -13.08
C VAL A 235 5.85 -10.89 -11.62
N VAL A 236 6.72 -10.19 -10.89
CA VAL A 236 6.95 -10.39 -9.46
C VAL A 236 6.76 -9.07 -8.73
N GLY A 237 6.24 -9.13 -7.51
CA GLY A 237 6.01 -7.96 -6.66
C GLY A 237 4.57 -7.87 -6.18
N PRO A 238 4.19 -6.77 -5.52
CA PRO A 238 2.83 -6.61 -4.98
C PRO A 238 1.77 -6.46 -6.07
N GLY A 239 2.16 -6.23 -7.32
CA GLY A 239 1.22 -6.04 -8.42
C GLY A 239 0.39 -7.29 -8.74
N VAL A 240 0.90 -8.47 -8.40
CA VAL A 240 0.20 -9.74 -8.64
C VAL A 240 -0.87 -10.04 -7.59
N PHE A 241 -1.00 -9.24 -6.54
CA PHE A 241 -1.91 -9.55 -5.44
C PHE A 241 -3.36 -9.32 -5.88
N PRO A 242 -4.24 -10.34 -5.81
CA PRO A 242 -5.65 -10.18 -6.15
C PRO A 242 -6.46 -9.54 -4.99
N SER A 243 -5.88 -9.47 -3.79
CA SER A 243 -6.42 -8.79 -2.62
C SER A 243 -5.30 -8.09 -1.85
N SER A 244 -5.64 -6.99 -1.19
CA SER A 244 -4.67 -6.21 -0.41
C SER A 244 -4.33 -6.88 0.93
N GLY A 245 -5.32 -7.50 1.58
CA GLY A 245 -5.23 -7.88 2.97
C GLY A 245 -5.20 -6.65 3.88
N ALA A 246 -4.84 -6.82 5.15
CA ALA A 246 -4.68 -5.72 6.10
C ALA A 246 -3.33 -5.82 6.85
N VAL A 247 -2.30 -6.27 6.13
CA VAL A 247 -0.95 -6.46 6.68
C VAL A 247 0.14 -5.97 5.76
N ASN A 248 1.31 -5.65 6.32
CA ASN A 248 2.48 -5.30 5.52
C ASN A 248 2.79 -6.45 4.53
N PRO A 249 2.88 -6.16 3.21
CA PRO A 249 2.87 -7.20 2.18
C PRO A 249 4.25 -7.84 1.95
N THR A 250 5.33 -7.31 2.53
CA THR A 250 6.71 -7.65 2.15
C THR A 250 7.02 -9.15 2.24
N PHE A 251 6.57 -9.83 3.29
CA PHE A 251 6.79 -11.28 3.40
C PHE A 251 6.00 -12.08 2.38
N THR A 252 4.77 -11.66 2.05
CA THR A 252 3.99 -12.27 0.96
C THR A 252 4.66 -12.02 -0.39
N ILE A 253 5.20 -10.82 -0.63
CA ILE A 253 5.96 -10.50 -1.86
C ILE A 253 7.16 -11.45 -1.97
N HIS A 254 7.91 -11.61 -0.88
CA HIS A 254 9.07 -12.50 -0.85
C HIS A 254 8.69 -13.96 -1.12
N ALA A 255 7.64 -14.46 -0.46
CA ALA A 255 7.16 -15.83 -0.66
C ALA A 255 6.72 -16.08 -2.11
N LEU A 256 6.00 -15.14 -2.73
CA LEU A 256 5.59 -15.25 -4.13
C LEU A 256 6.78 -15.18 -5.09
N ALA A 257 7.75 -14.29 -4.83
CA ALA A 257 8.97 -14.21 -5.62
C ALA A 257 9.73 -15.55 -5.60
N LEU A 258 9.93 -16.13 -4.42
CA LEU A 258 10.56 -17.45 -4.29
C LEU A 258 9.78 -18.53 -5.05
N ARG A 259 8.45 -18.57 -4.90
CA ARG A 259 7.58 -19.52 -5.62
C ARG A 259 7.74 -19.40 -7.15
N THR A 260 7.81 -18.17 -7.67
CA THR A 260 8.04 -17.93 -9.11
C THR A 260 9.40 -18.46 -9.54
N ILE A 261 10.46 -18.16 -8.80
CA ILE A 261 11.82 -18.61 -9.15
C ILE A 261 11.95 -20.14 -9.07
N GLU A 262 11.39 -20.78 -8.04
CA GLU A 262 11.39 -22.24 -7.94
C GLU A 262 10.64 -22.92 -9.10
N HIS A 263 9.57 -22.28 -9.59
CA HIS A 263 8.85 -22.77 -10.76
C HIS A 263 9.71 -22.65 -12.03
N LEU A 264 10.37 -21.51 -12.23
CA LEU A 264 11.28 -21.29 -13.36
C LEU A 264 12.43 -22.30 -13.38
N LEU A 265 13.06 -22.56 -12.23
CA LEU A 265 14.19 -23.50 -12.12
C LEU A 265 13.80 -24.97 -12.37
N LYS A 266 12.51 -25.32 -12.27
CA LYS A 266 12.02 -26.67 -12.59
C LYS A 266 11.61 -26.84 -14.06
N ALA A 267 11.37 -25.72 -14.75
CA ALA A 267 10.90 -25.71 -16.13
C ALA A 267 12.05 -25.67 -17.15
N GLY A 268 13.26 -25.29 -16.72
CA GLY A 268 14.52 -25.40 -17.49
C GLY A 268 15.34 -26.61 -17.09
#